data_AF-A0A9N9TBW3-F1
#
_entry.id   AF-A0A9N9TBW3-F1
#
_cell.length_a   1.000
_cell.length_b   1.000
_cell.length_c   1.000
_cell.angle_alpha   90.00
_cell.angle_beta   90.00
_cell.angle_gamma   90.00
#
_symmetry.space_group_name_H-M   'P 1'
#
loop_
_entity.id
_entity.type
_entity.pdbx_description
1 polymer ?
#
loop_
_entity_poly.entity_id
_entity_poly.type
_entity_poly.pdbx_seq_one_letter_code
_entity_poly.pdbx_strand_id
1 'polypeptide(L)'
;MVHEQMELILENVFFYWKGSKAPKGLSPLPPDIDNETAIVNRIVQWSEPAVFFHLFEKNRMIVFEENFNPSSPHLFIVRGELSRELHLYEVPFMKKNLRSRGVFVIAVPQTRSIYVWTGSKITNELNEVVKEASLGVTVRNYVDSWKNFEILEMKENEEDDLFVEDSSEYWHVKEVCNFSPKLFFLNTIIGEFAAIEVEYPLRSKDCVAAFPFLQSYLSISDDQPGYFLLDNNHEIWLITCDLKPSETLRELEALASQFARSYTEEKEKMLSVSIPLKFVKLDSVPIEFTNIFPHWN
;
A
#
# COMPACT_ATOMS: atom_id res chain seq x y z
N MET A 1 -48.85 7.85 -5.76
CA MET A 1 -48.01 6.64 -5.52
C MET A 1 -46.63 7.15 -5.19
N VAL A 2 -46.54 7.73 -3.99
CA VAL A 2 -45.80 7.16 -2.84
C VAL A 2 -44.31 7.13 -3.17
N HIS A 3 -43.67 8.24 -2.82
CA HIS A 3 -42.29 8.24 -2.39
C HIS A 3 -42.17 7.20 -1.26
N GLU A 4 -41.78 5.97 -1.60
CA GLU A 4 -41.10 5.13 -0.64
C GLU A 4 -39.76 5.80 -0.37
N GLN A 5 -39.76 6.63 0.67
CA GLN A 5 -38.56 6.83 1.46
C GLN A 5 -38.01 5.44 1.74
N MET A 6 -36.87 5.11 1.16
CA MET A 6 -36.01 4.09 1.72
C MET A 6 -35.68 4.57 3.13
N GLU A 7 -36.51 4.19 4.10
CA GLU A 7 -36.07 4.09 5.48
C GLU A 7 -34.82 3.22 5.39
N LEU A 8 -33.65 3.84 5.55
CA LEU A 8 -32.44 3.13 5.92
C LEU A 8 -32.80 2.42 7.21
N ILE A 9 -33.20 1.14 7.08
CA ILE A 9 -33.24 0.22 8.20
C ILE A 9 -31.91 0.43 8.92
N LEU A 10 -31.96 0.59 10.25
CA LEU A 10 -30.77 0.67 11.09
C LEU A 10 -29.99 -0.65 10.96
N GLU A 11 -29.31 -0.83 9.84
CA GLU A 11 -28.57 -2.02 9.49
C GLU A 11 -27.17 -1.85 10.05
N ASN A 12 -26.90 -2.57 11.13
CA ASN A 12 -25.54 -2.69 11.63
C ASN A 12 -24.70 -3.37 10.53
N VAL A 13 -23.62 -2.71 10.11
CA VAL A 13 -22.62 -3.31 9.22
C VAL A 13 -21.51 -3.91 10.08
N PHE A 14 -21.24 -5.20 9.86
CA PHE A 14 -20.17 -5.91 10.54
C PHE A 14 -18.96 -6.04 9.64
N PHE A 15 -17.79 -5.68 10.16
CA PHE A 15 -16.53 -5.90 9.47
C PHE A 15 -15.88 -7.18 9.98
N TYR A 16 -15.76 -8.17 9.10
CA TYR A 16 -14.94 -9.36 9.36
C TYR A 16 -13.55 -9.10 8.79
N TRP A 17 -12.61 -8.70 9.65
CA TRP A 17 -11.24 -8.42 9.24
C TRP A 17 -10.35 -9.66 9.37
N LYS A 18 -9.57 -9.97 8.33
CA LYS A 18 -8.70 -11.14 8.28
C LYS A 18 -7.24 -10.75 8.03
N GLY A 19 -6.38 -11.09 8.99
CA GLY A 19 -4.92 -10.95 8.87
C GLY A 19 -4.33 -11.79 7.73
N SER A 20 -3.24 -11.32 7.12
CA SER A 20 -2.57 -11.95 5.98
C SER A 20 -2.05 -13.36 6.28
N LYS A 21 -1.61 -13.61 7.52
CA LYS A 21 -1.13 -14.91 8.01
C LYS A 21 -2.21 -15.77 8.68
N ALA A 22 -3.45 -15.27 8.77
CA ALA A 22 -4.53 -16.03 9.39
C ALA A 22 -4.84 -17.30 8.57
N PRO A 23 -5.18 -18.43 9.23
CA PRO A 23 -5.47 -19.69 8.54
C PRO A 23 -6.48 -19.54 7.39
N LYS A 24 -6.23 -20.25 6.28
CA LYS A 24 -7.20 -20.38 5.20
C LYS A 24 -8.34 -21.29 5.68
N GLY A 25 -9.59 -20.89 5.48
CA GLY A 25 -10.73 -21.64 5.99
C GLY A 25 -12.00 -20.80 6.10
N LEU A 26 -13.05 -21.41 6.65
CA LEU A 26 -14.34 -20.77 6.90
C LEU A 26 -14.18 -19.55 7.82
N SER A 27 -14.92 -18.50 7.50
CA SER A 27 -15.00 -17.25 8.28
C SER A 27 -16.38 -17.16 8.94
N PRO A 28 -16.66 -17.93 10.00
CA PRO A 28 -17.96 -17.91 10.68
C PRO A 28 -18.13 -16.58 11.41
N LEU A 29 -19.36 -16.05 11.39
CA LEU A 29 -19.70 -14.94 12.25
C LEU A 29 -19.84 -15.42 13.70
N PRO A 30 -19.58 -14.55 14.69
CA PRO A 30 -19.98 -14.77 16.08
C PRO A 30 -21.43 -15.27 16.18
N PRO A 31 -21.75 -16.20 17.11
CA PRO A 31 -23.10 -16.76 17.27
C PRO A 31 -24.20 -15.72 17.51
N ASP A 32 -23.84 -14.56 18.05
CA ASP A 32 -24.74 -13.47 18.37
C ASP A 32 -25.11 -12.60 17.14
N ILE A 33 -24.48 -12.86 15.99
CA ILE A 33 -24.78 -12.20 14.72
C ILE A 33 -25.62 -13.15 13.88
N ASP A 34 -26.85 -12.72 13.56
CA ASP A 34 -27.72 -13.44 12.65
C ASP A 34 -27.15 -13.43 11.23
N ASN A 35 -26.69 -14.60 10.76
CA ASN A 35 -26.12 -14.77 9.43
C ASN A 35 -27.13 -14.46 8.30
N GLU A 36 -28.44 -14.54 8.56
CA GLU A 36 -29.46 -14.35 7.52
C GLU A 36 -29.78 -12.86 7.27
N THR A 37 -29.57 -11.99 8.27
CA THR A 37 -29.91 -10.56 8.19
C THR A 37 -28.71 -9.63 8.32
N ALA A 38 -27.55 -10.11 8.79
CA ALA A 38 -26.39 -9.26 9.01
C ALA A 38 -25.69 -8.88 7.70
N ILE A 39 -25.43 -7.58 7.53
CA ILE A 39 -24.55 -7.09 6.46
C ILE A 39 -23.11 -7.25 6.91
N VAL A 40 -22.39 -8.17 6.29
CA VAL A 40 -20.99 -8.46 6.62
C VAL A 40 -20.08 -8.04 5.49
N ASN A 41 -19.22 -7.07 5.76
CA ASN A 41 -18.12 -6.74 4.87
C ASN A 41 -16.86 -7.52 5.29
N ARG A 42 -16.38 -8.40 4.39
CA ARG A 42 -15.19 -9.22 4.62
C ARG A 42 -13.97 -8.49 4.07
N ILE A 43 -13.10 -8.10 4.97
CA ILE A 43 -11.90 -7.33 4.67
C ILE A 43 -10.67 -8.21 4.92
N VAL A 44 -9.70 -8.12 4.03
CA VAL A 44 -8.38 -8.72 4.23
C VAL A 44 -7.38 -7.62 4.54
N GLN A 45 -6.38 -7.95 5.36
CA GLN A 45 -5.26 -7.08 5.67
C GLN A 45 -4.71 -6.42 4.39
N TRP A 46 -4.51 -5.11 4.45
CA TRP A 46 -4.03 -4.23 3.37
C TRP A 46 -5.05 -3.81 2.30
N SER A 47 -6.28 -4.31 2.37
CA SER A 47 -7.37 -3.98 1.42
C SER A 47 -8.59 -3.39 2.14
N GLU A 48 -8.38 -2.75 3.28
CA GLU A 48 -9.42 -2.08 4.06
C GLU A 48 -9.99 -0.87 3.29
N PRO A 49 -11.33 -0.71 3.26
CA PRO A 49 -11.95 0.49 2.73
C PRO A 49 -11.82 1.67 3.70
N ALA A 50 -11.88 2.90 3.19
CA ALA A 50 -11.75 4.11 4.01
C ALA A 50 -12.69 4.15 5.24
N VAL A 51 -13.95 3.73 5.05
CA VAL A 51 -14.96 3.69 6.11
C VAL A 51 -14.56 2.80 7.30
N PHE A 52 -13.75 1.77 7.07
CA PHE A 52 -13.27 0.90 8.15
C PHE A 52 -12.33 1.64 9.10
N PHE A 53 -11.45 2.49 8.57
CA PHE A 53 -10.51 3.25 9.40
C PHE A 53 -11.18 4.34 10.23
N HIS A 54 -12.32 4.85 9.80
CA HIS A 54 -13.08 5.84 10.57
C HIS A 54 -13.57 5.30 11.91
N LEU A 55 -13.66 3.97 12.08
CA LEU A 55 -13.94 3.32 13.36
C LEU A 55 -12.82 3.54 14.39
N PHE A 56 -11.61 3.83 13.93
CA PHE A 56 -10.41 3.97 14.76
C PHE A 56 -9.90 5.41 14.84
N GLU A 57 -10.71 6.41 14.50
CA GLU A 57 -10.30 7.83 14.45
C GLU A 57 -9.55 8.30 15.71
N LYS A 58 -9.94 7.80 16.90
CA LYS A 58 -9.33 8.18 18.18
C LYS A 58 -7.98 7.51 18.48
N ASN A 59 -7.79 6.26 18.07
CA ASN A 59 -6.67 5.43 18.53
C ASN A 59 -5.84 4.80 17.40
N ARG A 60 -6.23 4.97 16.13
CA ARG A 60 -5.60 4.42 14.90
C ARG A 60 -5.42 2.91 14.92
N MET A 61 -5.60 2.28 13.77
CA MET A 61 -5.30 0.86 13.66
C MET A 61 -3.79 0.63 13.54
N ILE A 62 -3.27 -0.33 14.31
CA ILE A 62 -1.90 -0.85 14.17
C ILE A 62 -2.00 -2.36 14.00
N VAL A 63 -1.34 -2.88 12.97
CA VAL A 63 -1.25 -4.32 12.71
C VAL A 63 0.18 -4.77 12.92
N PHE A 64 0.35 -5.69 13.85
CA PHE A 64 1.62 -6.30 14.19
C PHE A 64 1.87 -7.57 13.37
N GLU A 65 3.14 -7.92 13.20
CA GLU A 65 3.55 -9.21 12.66
C GLU A 65 3.30 -10.33 13.70
N GLU A 66 3.07 -11.56 13.23
CA GLU A 66 2.69 -12.70 14.07
C GLU A 66 3.68 -13.00 15.21
N ASN A 67 4.98 -12.77 14.96
CA ASN A 67 6.06 -13.03 15.92
C ASN A 67 6.53 -11.75 16.63
N PHE A 68 5.59 -10.85 16.96
CA PHE A 68 5.89 -9.60 17.65
C PHE A 68 6.58 -9.87 19.01
N ASN A 69 7.80 -9.32 19.17
CA ASN A 69 8.55 -9.35 20.42
C ASN A 69 8.88 -7.92 20.86
N PRO A 70 8.23 -7.36 21.90
CA PRO A 70 8.38 -5.96 22.29
C PRO A 70 9.79 -5.57 22.79
N SER A 71 10.71 -6.53 22.90
CA SER A 71 12.12 -6.29 23.25
C SER A 71 13.05 -6.18 22.03
N SER A 72 12.53 -6.41 20.82
CA SER A 72 13.26 -6.31 19.56
C SER A 72 12.95 -4.98 18.84
N PRO A 73 13.79 -4.51 17.91
CA PRO A 73 13.44 -3.36 17.08
C PRO A 73 12.26 -3.66 16.14
N HIS A 74 11.41 -2.67 15.91
CA HIS A 74 10.23 -2.77 15.03
C HIS A 74 10.14 -1.60 14.08
N LEU A 75 9.65 -1.86 12.87
CA LEU A 75 9.44 -0.87 11.82
C LEU A 75 7.97 -0.91 11.40
N PHE A 76 7.29 0.24 11.48
CA PHE A 76 5.90 0.37 11.08
C PHE A 76 5.78 1.36 9.92
N ILE A 77 5.26 0.94 8.78
CA ILE A 77 4.90 1.86 7.71
C ILE A 77 3.57 2.53 8.03
N VAL A 78 3.52 3.86 7.87
CA VAL A 78 2.31 4.66 7.99
C VAL A 78 1.63 4.73 6.63
N ARG A 79 0.32 4.46 6.59
CA ARG A 79 -0.50 4.51 5.38
C ARG A 79 -1.78 5.32 5.61
N GLY A 80 -2.40 5.74 4.50
CA GLY A 80 -3.53 6.65 4.48
C GLY A 80 -3.08 8.09 4.25
N GLU A 81 -3.93 8.87 3.59
CA GLU A 81 -3.63 10.26 3.23
C GLU A 81 -4.40 11.28 4.10
N LEU A 82 -5.52 10.86 4.69
CA LEU A 82 -6.34 11.68 5.57
C LEU A 82 -6.10 11.35 7.05
N SER A 83 -6.20 12.36 7.91
CA SER A 83 -5.96 12.20 9.35
C SER A 83 -6.78 11.07 9.98
N ARG A 84 -8.06 10.91 9.63
CA ARG A 84 -8.93 9.83 10.15
C ARG A 84 -8.67 8.44 9.54
N GLU A 85 -7.87 8.37 8.48
CA GLU A 85 -7.56 7.15 7.74
C GLU A 85 -6.13 6.68 7.98
N LEU A 86 -5.31 7.42 8.74
CA LEU A 86 -3.96 6.95 9.04
C LEU A 86 -3.99 5.69 9.91
N HIS A 87 -3.23 4.70 9.46
CA HIS A 87 -3.05 3.41 10.10
C HIS A 87 -1.62 2.92 9.86
N LEU A 88 -1.22 1.91 10.65
CA LEU A 88 0.15 1.42 10.64
C LEU A 88 0.19 -0.09 10.43
N TYR A 89 1.13 -0.52 9.60
CA TYR A 89 1.48 -1.92 9.40
C TYR A 89 2.92 -2.16 9.82
N GLU A 90 3.13 -3.16 10.66
CA GLU A 90 4.48 -3.66 10.90
C GLU A 90 5.02 -4.29 9.61
N VAL A 91 6.26 -3.92 9.29
CA VAL A 91 7.06 -4.51 8.21
C VAL A 91 8.38 -4.97 8.81
N PRO A 92 9.13 -5.88 8.15
CA PRO A 92 10.40 -6.33 8.70
C PRO A 92 11.34 -5.16 9.02
N PHE A 93 12.00 -5.21 10.17
CA PHE A 93 12.99 -4.21 10.57
C PHE A 93 14.26 -4.36 9.72
N MET A 94 14.26 -3.72 8.55
CA MET A 94 15.37 -3.67 7.60
C MET A 94 15.39 -2.32 6.90
N LYS A 95 16.58 -1.77 6.66
CA LYS A 95 16.80 -0.49 5.98
C LYS A 95 16.15 -0.46 4.61
N LYS A 96 16.24 -1.55 3.83
CA LYS A 96 15.59 -1.66 2.51
C LYS A 96 14.07 -1.47 2.51
N ASN A 97 13.39 -1.47 3.66
CA ASN A 97 11.94 -1.26 3.74
C ASN A 97 11.55 0.21 3.92
N LEU A 98 12.49 1.10 4.21
CA LEU A 98 12.25 2.54 4.18
C LEU A 98 11.96 3.01 2.75
N ARG A 99 11.24 4.12 2.62
CA ARG A 99 10.81 4.68 1.34
C ARG A 99 10.86 6.19 1.39
N SER A 100 11.52 6.85 0.44
CA SER A 100 11.62 8.32 0.43
C SER A 100 10.26 9.03 0.38
N ARG A 101 9.22 8.39 -0.14
CA ARG A 101 7.85 8.94 -0.20
C ARG A 101 6.99 8.60 1.02
N GLY A 102 7.54 7.91 2.01
CA GLY A 102 6.80 7.35 3.14
C GLY A 102 7.14 7.96 4.48
N VAL A 103 6.33 7.59 5.46
CA VAL A 103 6.56 7.87 6.89
C VAL A 103 6.57 6.54 7.62
N PHE A 104 7.50 6.40 8.55
CA PHE A 104 7.67 5.20 9.33
C PHE A 104 7.74 5.54 10.81
N VAL A 105 7.22 4.65 11.65
CA VAL A 105 7.49 4.67 13.09
C VAL A 105 8.45 3.54 13.42
N ILE A 106 9.56 3.85 14.08
CA ILE A 106 10.63 2.91 14.39
C ILE A 106 10.74 2.81 15.91
N ALA A 107 10.43 1.64 16.48
CA ALA A 107 10.60 1.40 17.91
C ALA A 107 11.92 0.67 18.15
N VAL A 108 12.79 1.21 19.01
CA VAL A 108 14.11 0.66 19.33
C VAL A 108 14.22 0.46 20.85
N PRO A 109 13.83 -0.73 21.37
CA PRO A 109 13.84 -1.00 22.80
C PRO A 109 15.21 -0.87 23.48
N GLN A 110 16.29 -1.10 22.74
CA GLN A 110 17.68 -1.03 23.21
C GLN A 110 18.05 0.38 23.67
N THR A 111 17.59 1.41 22.94
CA THR A 111 17.80 2.82 23.28
C THR A 111 16.62 3.44 24.01
N ARG A 112 15.50 2.71 24.13
CA ARG A 112 14.22 3.17 24.69
C ARG A 112 13.67 4.38 23.92
N SER A 113 13.76 4.31 22.60
CA SER A 113 13.34 5.40 21.71
C SER A 113 12.33 4.91 20.68
N ILE A 114 11.43 5.81 20.28
CA ILE A 114 10.53 5.67 19.14
C ILE A 114 10.80 6.83 18.20
N TYR A 115 11.22 6.53 16.98
CA TYR A 115 11.48 7.52 15.95
C TYR A 115 10.27 7.63 15.02
N VAL A 116 9.85 8.84 14.70
CA VAL A 116 8.96 9.12 13.55
C VAL A 116 9.88 9.52 12.40
N TRP A 117 10.21 8.54 11.57
CA TRP A 117 11.06 8.71 10.40
C TRP A 117 10.24 9.24 9.22
N THR A 118 10.75 10.30 8.58
CA THR A 118 10.08 10.96 7.46
C THR A 118 10.96 10.97 6.22
N GLY A 119 10.42 10.40 5.14
CA GLY A 119 11.05 10.42 3.83
C GLY A 119 11.11 11.82 3.23
N SER A 120 12.15 12.09 2.44
CA SER A 120 12.43 13.38 1.80
C SER A 120 11.42 13.80 0.73
N LYS A 121 10.57 12.86 0.28
CA LYS A 121 9.58 13.03 -0.79
C LYS A 121 8.13 12.89 -0.33
N ILE A 122 7.87 12.96 0.96
CA ILE A 122 6.50 13.13 1.44
C ILE A 122 5.95 14.49 0.98
N THR A 123 4.64 14.59 0.77
CA THR A 123 4.04 15.89 0.41
C THR A 123 3.87 16.76 1.65
N ASN A 124 3.73 18.08 1.45
CA ASN A 124 3.50 19.02 2.55
C ASN A 124 2.20 18.70 3.29
N GLU A 125 1.15 18.32 2.55
CA GLU A 125 -0.16 17.98 3.09
C GLU A 125 -0.06 16.76 4.02
N LEU A 126 0.61 15.69 3.57
CA LEU A 126 0.82 14.49 4.39
C LEU A 126 1.69 14.80 5.61
N ASN A 127 2.70 15.66 5.46
CA ASN A 127 3.57 16.06 6.58
C ASN A 127 2.77 16.72 7.71
N GLU A 128 1.89 17.67 7.38
CA GLU A 128 1.05 18.34 8.38
C GLU A 128 0.09 17.35 9.05
N VAL A 129 -0.55 16.47 8.28
CA VAL A 129 -1.42 15.41 8.81
C VAL A 129 -0.67 14.50 9.79
N VAL A 130 0.57 14.10 9.47
CA VAL A 130 1.41 13.23 10.29
C VAL A 130 1.86 13.91 11.59
N LYS A 131 2.24 15.19 11.54
CA LYS A 131 2.63 15.96 12.74
C LYS A 131 1.48 16.05 13.75
N GLU A 132 0.27 16.31 13.27
CA GLU A 132 -0.93 16.37 14.12
C GLU A 132 -1.30 15.00 14.69
N ALA A 133 -1.03 13.92 13.93
CA ALA A 133 -1.46 12.57 14.25
C ALA A 133 -0.76 11.91 15.46
N SER A 134 0.32 12.51 15.98
CA SER A 134 1.05 12.01 17.17
C SER A 134 1.38 10.50 17.08
N LEU A 135 1.87 10.05 15.92
CA LEU A 135 2.06 8.63 15.60
C LEU A 135 2.98 7.90 16.58
N GLY A 136 4.06 8.56 17.00
CA GLY A 136 4.97 8.01 18.01
C GLY A 136 4.27 7.73 19.35
N VAL A 137 3.39 8.64 19.80
CA VAL A 137 2.60 8.45 21.04
C VAL A 137 1.60 7.32 20.87
N THR A 138 0.99 7.23 19.69
CA THR A 138 0.03 6.17 19.35
C THR A 138 0.71 4.81 19.50
N VAL A 139 1.81 4.56 18.78
CA VAL A 139 2.57 3.30 18.85
C VAL A 139 3.06 3.01 20.28
N ARG A 140 3.58 4.03 20.98
CA ARG A 140 4.06 3.91 22.36
C ARG A 140 3.01 3.37 23.32
N ASN A 141 1.76 3.80 23.16
CA ASN A 141 0.68 3.46 24.08
C ASN A 141 0.08 2.08 23.81
N TYR A 142 0.28 1.52 22.61
CA TYR A 142 -0.18 0.15 22.29
C TYR A 142 0.65 -0.95 22.95
N VAL A 143 1.90 -0.65 23.34
CA VAL A 143 2.82 -1.63 23.92
C VAL A 143 3.21 -1.18 25.32
N ASP A 144 2.77 -1.93 26.33
CA ASP A 144 2.92 -1.54 27.73
C ASP A 144 4.38 -1.28 28.15
N SER A 145 5.34 -2.06 27.63
CA SER A 145 6.77 -1.90 27.92
C SER A 145 7.39 -0.64 27.30
N TRP A 146 6.72 0.00 26.35
CA TRP A 146 7.22 1.17 25.63
C TRP A 146 6.74 2.50 26.21
N LYS A 147 5.82 2.52 27.19
CA LYS A 147 5.19 3.75 27.74
C LYS A 147 6.16 4.88 28.12
N ASN A 148 7.39 4.54 28.50
CA ASN A 148 8.43 5.50 28.90
C ASN A 148 9.52 5.73 27.83
N PHE A 149 9.28 5.32 26.59
CA PHE A 149 10.22 5.55 25.50
C PHE A 149 10.14 7.02 25.05
N GLU A 150 11.30 7.57 24.74
CA GLU A 150 11.43 8.91 24.15
C GLU A 150 10.89 8.89 22.71
N ILE A 151 10.19 9.96 22.30
CA ILE A 151 9.71 10.08 20.93
C ILE A 151 10.57 11.12 20.22
N LEU A 152 11.18 10.73 19.12
CA LEU A 152 12.15 11.53 18.37
C LEU A 152 11.68 11.67 16.92
N GLU A 153 11.95 12.82 16.32
CA GLU A 153 11.81 13.00 14.87
C GLU A 153 13.10 12.55 14.18
N MET A 154 12.99 11.94 13.01
CA MET A 154 14.13 11.52 12.20
C MET A 154 13.81 11.76 10.72
N LYS A 155 14.79 12.22 9.96
CA LYS A 155 14.65 12.41 8.51
C LYS A 155 15.42 11.35 7.75
N GLU A 156 15.02 11.14 6.50
CA GLU A 156 15.81 10.35 5.54
C GLU A 156 17.28 10.79 5.52
N ASN A 157 18.18 9.81 5.57
CA ASN A 157 19.64 9.89 5.73
C ASN A 157 20.15 10.10 7.18
N GLU A 158 19.27 10.06 8.19
CA GLU A 158 19.66 10.08 9.61
C GLU A 158 19.54 8.70 10.28
N GLU A 159 19.06 7.69 9.55
CA GLU A 159 18.72 6.36 10.09
C GLU A 159 19.88 5.37 10.22
N ASP A 160 21.06 5.65 9.64
CA ASP A 160 22.12 4.64 9.47
C ASP A 160 22.55 3.98 10.80
N ASP A 161 22.59 4.75 11.89
CA ASP A 161 22.94 4.25 13.22
C ASP A 161 21.91 3.24 13.79
N LEU A 162 20.68 3.21 13.27
CA LEU A 162 19.67 2.24 13.66
C LEU A 162 19.81 0.89 12.93
N PHE A 163 20.55 0.86 11.83
CA PHE A 163 20.64 -0.27 10.91
C PHE A 163 22.08 -0.77 10.69
N VAL A 164 22.96 -0.61 11.69
CA VAL A 164 24.40 -0.94 11.58
C VAL A 164 24.68 -2.38 11.12
N GLU A 165 23.82 -3.34 11.47
CA GLU A 165 23.96 -4.74 11.09
C GLU A 165 23.29 -5.08 9.74
N ASP A 166 22.64 -4.11 9.09
CA ASP A 166 21.91 -4.28 7.83
C ASP A 166 22.60 -3.54 6.68
N SER A 167 23.18 -4.30 5.74
CA SER A 167 23.82 -3.75 4.54
C SER A 167 22.85 -3.50 3.39
N SER A 168 21.54 -3.72 3.59
CA SER A 168 20.52 -3.49 2.58
C SER A 168 20.28 -1.99 2.38
N GLU A 169 19.74 -1.62 1.23
CA GLU A 169 19.49 -0.22 0.88
C GLU A 169 18.13 -0.10 0.20
N TYR A 170 17.56 1.10 0.24
CA TYR A 170 16.32 1.44 -0.46
C TYR A 170 16.59 2.48 -1.55
N TRP A 171 15.60 2.75 -2.40
CA TRP A 171 15.78 3.70 -3.50
C TRP A 171 15.55 5.13 -3.01
N HIS A 172 16.62 5.92 -3.01
CA HIS A 172 16.62 7.35 -2.70
C HIS A 172 16.06 8.15 -3.89
N VAL A 173 14.77 8.48 -3.82
CA VAL A 173 14.07 9.17 -4.92
C VAL A 173 14.59 10.59 -5.08
N LYS A 174 14.87 11.04 -6.30
CA LYS A 174 15.40 12.40 -6.57
C LYS A 174 14.36 13.33 -7.14
N GLU A 175 13.37 12.77 -7.81
CA GLU A 175 12.31 13.45 -8.54
C GLU A 175 11.29 14.11 -7.59
N VAL A 176 10.39 14.93 -8.13
CA VAL A 176 9.26 15.50 -7.39
C VAL A 176 8.10 14.49 -7.38
N CYS A 177 7.55 14.21 -6.21
CA CYS A 177 6.55 13.16 -6.00
C CYS A 177 5.14 13.69 -5.65
N ASN A 178 4.64 14.66 -6.42
CA ASN A 178 3.31 15.25 -6.25
C ASN A 178 2.20 14.54 -7.05
N PHE A 179 2.29 13.22 -7.19
CA PHE A 179 1.38 12.41 -8.00
C PHE A 179 1.10 11.07 -7.35
N SER A 180 -0.08 10.49 -7.59
CA SER A 180 -0.39 9.11 -7.21
C SER A 180 -0.08 8.17 -8.37
N PRO A 181 0.68 7.08 -8.16
CA PRO A 181 0.85 6.05 -9.18
C PRO A 181 -0.49 5.49 -9.65
N LYS A 182 -0.56 5.03 -10.91
CA LYS A 182 -1.72 4.32 -11.47
C LYS A 182 -1.31 2.94 -11.94
N LEU A 183 -2.14 1.95 -11.71
CA LEU A 183 -1.91 0.57 -12.11
C LEU A 183 -3.06 0.12 -13.01
N PHE A 184 -2.74 -0.49 -14.14
CA PHE A 184 -3.71 -1.03 -15.07
C PHE A 184 -3.48 -2.54 -15.24
N PHE A 185 -4.55 -3.32 -15.13
CA PHE A 185 -4.56 -4.73 -15.48
C PHE A 185 -4.93 -4.89 -16.95
N LEU A 186 -3.99 -5.42 -17.73
CA LEU A 186 -4.10 -5.64 -19.17
C LEU A 186 -4.44 -7.11 -19.43
N ASN A 187 -5.61 -7.37 -20.00
CA ASN A 187 -6.11 -8.73 -20.18
C ASN A 187 -7.04 -8.86 -21.39
N THR A 188 -7.40 -10.08 -21.74
CA THR A 188 -8.39 -10.42 -22.78
C THR A 188 -9.51 -11.33 -22.25
N ILE A 189 -9.76 -11.32 -20.93
CA ILE A 189 -10.69 -12.24 -20.26
C ILE A 189 -12.12 -12.09 -20.81
N ILE A 190 -12.50 -10.88 -21.20
CA ILE A 190 -13.82 -10.57 -21.77
C ILE A 190 -13.90 -10.80 -23.29
N GLY A 191 -12.89 -11.43 -23.91
CA GLY A 191 -12.82 -11.72 -25.34
C GLY A 191 -12.21 -10.60 -26.19
N GLU A 192 -12.07 -9.39 -25.63
CA GLU A 192 -11.39 -8.25 -26.24
C GLU A 192 -10.28 -7.73 -25.31
N PHE A 193 -9.30 -7.04 -25.88
CA PHE A 193 -8.25 -6.40 -25.08
C PHE A 193 -8.83 -5.30 -24.20
N ALA A 194 -8.59 -5.40 -22.90
CA ALA A 194 -9.03 -4.43 -21.91
C ALA A 194 -7.86 -3.97 -21.03
N ALA A 195 -7.80 -2.66 -20.80
CA ALA A 195 -6.93 -2.04 -19.81
C ALA A 195 -7.80 -1.50 -18.66
N ILE A 196 -7.82 -2.19 -17.53
CA ILE A 196 -8.69 -1.88 -16.39
C ILE A 196 -7.84 -1.21 -15.30
N GLU A 197 -8.16 0.03 -14.91
CA GLU A 197 -7.47 0.68 -13.78
C GLU A 197 -7.78 -0.07 -12.48
N VAL A 198 -6.75 -0.40 -11.72
CA VAL A 198 -6.85 -1.01 -10.39
C VAL A 198 -7.21 0.09 -9.39
N GLU A 199 -8.27 -0.14 -8.63
CA GLU A 199 -8.75 0.83 -7.66
C GLU A 199 -7.88 0.87 -6.40
N TYR A 200 -7.78 2.06 -5.81
CA TYR A 200 -7.18 2.27 -4.49
C TYR A 200 -8.29 2.68 -3.50
N PRO A 201 -8.63 1.85 -2.50
CA PRO A 201 -9.77 2.10 -1.62
C PRO A 201 -9.71 3.37 -0.77
N LEU A 202 -8.52 3.93 -0.55
CA LEU A 202 -8.32 5.17 0.22
C LEU A 202 -8.06 6.39 -0.67
N ARG A 203 -8.32 6.29 -1.97
CA ARG A 203 -8.08 7.38 -2.92
C ARG A 203 -8.86 8.63 -2.52
N SER A 204 -8.13 9.70 -2.21
CA SER A 204 -8.66 11.06 -2.04
C SER A 204 -8.43 11.90 -3.29
N LYS A 205 -9.33 12.84 -3.58
CA LYS A 205 -9.16 13.80 -4.68
C LYS A 205 -8.15 14.90 -4.36
N ASP A 206 -8.00 15.23 -3.08
CA ASP A 206 -7.23 16.37 -2.60
C ASP A 206 -5.84 15.96 -2.08
N CYS A 207 -5.53 14.66 -2.09
CA CYS A 207 -4.29 14.13 -1.52
C CYS A 207 -3.57 13.19 -2.49
N VAL A 208 -2.24 13.17 -2.37
CA VAL A 208 -1.37 12.26 -3.12
C VAL A 208 -1.22 10.95 -2.36
N ALA A 209 -1.55 9.84 -3.01
CA ALA A 209 -1.30 8.51 -2.48
C ALA A 209 0.08 8.04 -2.93
N ALA A 210 1.03 7.98 -1.99
CA ALA A 210 2.39 7.55 -2.29
C ALA A 210 2.46 6.07 -2.68
N PHE A 211 1.68 5.24 -2.01
CA PHE A 211 1.71 3.78 -2.12
C PHE A 211 0.31 3.19 -2.28
N PRO A 212 -0.39 3.41 -3.41
CA PRO A 212 -1.76 2.94 -3.59
C PRO A 212 -1.88 1.42 -3.78
N PHE A 213 -0.81 0.75 -4.24
CA PHE A 213 -0.86 -0.66 -4.64
C PHE A 213 0.11 -1.53 -3.83
N LEU A 214 -0.21 -2.82 -3.75
CA LEU A 214 0.60 -3.84 -3.08
C LEU A 214 1.27 -4.76 -4.10
N GLN A 215 2.39 -5.38 -3.72
CA GLN A 215 2.99 -6.45 -4.51
C GLN A 215 1.99 -7.58 -4.79
N SER A 216 1.12 -7.92 -3.83
CA SER A 216 0.09 -8.96 -4.00
C SER A 216 -0.94 -8.64 -5.09
N TYR A 217 -1.09 -7.36 -5.49
CA TYR A 217 -1.99 -6.98 -6.58
C TYR A 217 -1.43 -7.37 -7.93
N LEU A 218 -0.11 -7.57 -8.05
CA LEU A 218 0.56 -8.04 -9.27
C LEU A 218 0.44 -9.56 -9.45
N SER A 219 -0.64 -10.16 -8.94
CA SER A 219 -0.87 -11.60 -9.04
C SER A 219 -1.25 -11.97 -10.47
N ILE A 220 -0.36 -12.66 -11.15
CA ILE A 220 -0.59 -13.24 -12.48
C ILE A 220 -0.46 -14.75 -12.36
N SER A 221 -1.35 -15.50 -13.01
CA SER A 221 -1.36 -16.97 -12.97
C SER A 221 -1.73 -17.55 -14.33
N ASP A 222 -1.45 -18.84 -14.54
CA ASP A 222 -1.87 -19.56 -15.74
C ASP A 222 -3.41 -19.51 -15.93
N ASP A 223 -4.18 -19.45 -14.84
CA ASP A 223 -5.66 -19.42 -14.86
C ASP A 223 -6.23 -18.01 -15.14
N GLN A 224 -5.43 -16.97 -14.88
CA GLN A 224 -5.76 -15.57 -15.13
C GLN A 224 -4.56 -14.86 -15.76
N PRO A 225 -4.27 -15.14 -17.04
CA PRO A 225 -3.16 -14.51 -17.72
C PRO A 225 -3.44 -13.02 -17.92
N GLY A 226 -2.42 -12.21 -17.67
CA GLY A 226 -2.50 -10.76 -17.81
C GLY A 226 -1.16 -10.10 -17.62
N TYR A 227 -1.10 -8.82 -17.95
CA TYR A 227 0.07 -7.97 -17.73
C TYR A 227 -0.37 -6.77 -16.89
N PHE A 228 0.58 -6.13 -16.23
CA PHE A 228 0.30 -4.89 -15.51
C PHE A 228 1.07 -3.73 -16.10
N LEU A 229 0.42 -2.58 -16.27
CA LEU A 229 1.08 -1.32 -16.58
C LEU A 229 1.02 -0.42 -15.34
N LEU A 230 2.18 -0.08 -14.80
CA LEU A 230 2.32 0.84 -13.68
C LEU A 230 2.84 2.17 -14.20
N ASP A 231 1.99 3.19 -14.15
CA ASP A 231 2.35 4.58 -14.40
C ASP A 231 2.78 5.24 -13.09
N ASN A 232 4.09 5.47 -12.94
CA ASN A 232 4.70 6.17 -11.80
C ASN A 232 5.05 7.63 -12.17
N ASN A 233 4.24 8.23 -13.04
CA ASN A 233 4.32 9.60 -13.56
C ASN A 233 5.54 9.94 -14.40
N HIS A 234 6.74 9.82 -13.84
CA HIS A 234 8.01 10.12 -14.51
C HIS A 234 8.59 8.91 -15.25
N GLU A 235 7.94 7.76 -15.12
CA GLU A 235 8.32 6.49 -15.76
C GLU A 235 7.11 5.57 -15.80
N ILE A 236 7.07 4.71 -16.82
CA ILE A 236 6.01 3.73 -17.00
C ILE A 236 6.67 2.35 -17.06
N TRP A 237 6.06 1.40 -16.36
CA TRP A 237 6.55 0.03 -16.26
C TRP A 237 5.52 -0.93 -16.83
N LEU A 238 5.88 -1.71 -17.84
CA LEU A 238 5.13 -2.90 -18.23
C LEU A 238 5.72 -4.11 -17.51
N ILE A 239 4.91 -4.72 -16.67
CA ILE A 239 5.27 -5.84 -15.80
C ILE A 239 4.82 -7.12 -16.49
N THR A 240 5.79 -7.97 -16.80
CA THR A 240 5.60 -9.30 -17.38
C THR A 240 5.87 -10.38 -16.34
N CYS A 241 5.45 -11.59 -16.64
CA CYS A 241 5.71 -12.77 -15.82
C CYS A 241 6.05 -13.96 -16.72
N ASP A 242 6.74 -14.94 -16.15
CA ASP A 242 7.13 -16.16 -16.84
C ASP A 242 5.95 -17.14 -16.90
N LEU A 243 4.96 -16.83 -17.75
CA LEU A 243 3.87 -17.74 -18.09
C LEU A 243 4.30 -18.73 -19.15
N LYS A 244 3.68 -19.91 -19.14
CA LYS A 244 3.93 -20.91 -20.20
C LYS A 244 3.53 -20.34 -21.55
N PRO A 245 4.44 -20.26 -22.53
CA PRO A 245 4.16 -19.60 -23.79
C PRO A 245 3.03 -20.32 -24.55
N SER A 246 1.99 -19.57 -24.88
CA SER A 246 0.89 -19.98 -25.76
C SER A 246 0.71 -18.93 -26.86
N GLU A 247 -0.02 -19.26 -27.93
CA GLU A 247 -0.34 -18.30 -28.99
C GLU A 247 -1.14 -17.10 -28.43
N THR A 248 -2.17 -17.39 -27.64
CA THR A 248 -2.99 -16.36 -26.96
C THR A 248 -2.17 -15.46 -26.04
N LEU A 249 -1.19 -16.01 -25.32
CA LEU A 249 -0.32 -15.20 -24.47
C LEU A 249 0.60 -14.29 -25.27
N ARG A 250 1.16 -14.78 -26.39
CA ARG A 250 1.97 -13.95 -27.29
C ARG A 250 1.16 -12.81 -27.92
N GLU A 251 -0.09 -13.09 -28.29
CA GLU A 251 -1.00 -12.06 -28.79
C GLU A 251 -1.31 -11.02 -27.71
N LEU A 252 -1.62 -11.47 -26.48
CA LEU A 252 -1.86 -10.57 -25.34
C LEU A 252 -0.62 -9.73 -25.01
N GLU A 253 0.57 -10.31 -25.04
CA GLU A 253 1.84 -9.60 -24.82
C GLU A 253 2.08 -8.53 -25.88
N ALA A 254 1.80 -8.84 -27.15
CA ALA A 254 1.92 -7.90 -28.25
C ALA A 254 0.95 -6.72 -28.09
N LEU A 255 -0.31 -7.01 -27.72
CA LEU A 255 -1.34 -6.00 -27.44
C LEU A 255 -0.97 -5.14 -26.22
N ALA A 256 -0.52 -5.75 -25.13
CA ALA A 256 -0.07 -5.06 -23.93
C ALA A 256 1.13 -4.14 -24.22
N SER A 257 2.09 -4.62 -25.01
CA SER A 257 3.25 -3.84 -25.44
C SER A 257 2.86 -2.67 -26.35
N GLN A 258 1.91 -2.88 -27.27
CA GLN A 258 1.38 -1.81 -28.12
C GLN A 258 0.66 -0.77 -27.29
N PHE A 259 -0.23 -1.19 -26.38
CA PHE A 259 -0.94 -0.31 -25.46
C PHE A 259 0.03 0.52 -24.62
N ALA A 260 1.06 -0.11 -24.05
CA ALA A 260 2.05 0.58 -23.23
C ALA A 260 2.78 1.70 -24.00
N ARG A 261 3.17 1.42 -25.25
CA ARG A 261 3.79 2.42 -26.14
C ARG A 261 2.83 3.57 -26.44
N SER A 262 1.61 3.27 -26.91
CA SER A 262 0.63 4.31 -27.24
C SER A 262 0.23 5.14 -26.00
N TYR A 263 0.05 4.51 -24.84
CA TYR A 263 -0.22 5.20 -23.59
C TYR A 263 0.92 6.17 -23.22
N THR A 264 2.17 5.71 -23.36
CA THR A 264 3.36 6.52 -23.07
C THR A 264 3.45 7.71 -24.03
N GLU A 265 3.33 7.47 -25.34
CA GLU A 265 3.39 8.51 -26.37
C GLU A 265 2.30 9.59 -26.17
N GLU A 266 1.06 9.19 -25.87
CA GLU A 266 -0.02 10.16 -25.61
C GLU A 266 0.23 10.96 -24.34
N LYS A 267 0.78 10.33 -23.30
CA LYS A 267 1.14 11.02 -22.06
C LYS A 267 2.31 12.00 -22.28
N GLU A 268 3.34 11.60 -23.01
CA GLU A 268 4.48 12.47 -23.38
C GLU A 268 3.99 13.69 -24.17
N LYS A 269 3.08 13.50 -25.14
CA LYS A 269 2.46 14.62 -25.90
C LYS A 269 1.68 15.55 -24.97
N MET A 270 0.86 15.00 -24.07
CA MET A 270 0.03 15.78 -23.15
C MET A 270 0.88 16.63 -22.18
N LEU A 271 1.96 16.05 -21.66
CA LEU A 271 2.81 16.69 -20.67
C LEU A 271 4.01 17.46 -21.28
N SER A 272 4.27 17.27 -22.58
CA SER A 272 5.44 17.83 -23.27
C SER A 272 6.78 17.48 -22.59
N VAL A 273 6.89 16.24 -22.07
CA VAL A 273 8.09 15.70 -21.43
C VAL A 273 8.34 14.28 -21.92
N SER A 274 9.60 13.83 -21.92
CA SER A 274 9.92 12.44 -22.22
C SER A 274 9.75 11.56 -20.99
N ILE A 275 9.16 10.38 -21.17
CA ILE A 275 8.82 9.41 -20.13
C ILE A 275 9.38 8.04 -20.53
N PRO A 276 10.36 7.49 -19.80
CA PRO A 276 10.88 6.15 -20.09
C PRO A 276 9.81 5.07 -19.87
N LEU A 277 9.59 4.25 -20.91
CA LEU A 277 8.86 2.98 -20.83
C LEU A 277 9.83 1.84 -20.58
N LYS A 278 9.68 1.15 -19.45
CA LYS A 278 10.52 0.04 -19.00
C LYS A 278 9.73 -1.27 -19.01
N PHE A 279 10.37 -2.35 -19.44
CA PHE A 279 9.79 -3.70 -19.43
C PHE A 279 10.52 -4.51 -18.35
N VAL A 280 9.77 -5.05 -17.40
CA VAL A 280 10.34 -5.79 -16.26
C VAL A 280 9.61 -7.10 -16.05
N LYS A 281 10.36 -8.14 -15.65
CA LYS A 281 9.77 -9.36 -15.14
C LYS A 281 9.55 -9.24 -13.64
N LEU A 282 8.42 -9.70 -13.14
CA LEU A 282 8.04 -9.56 -11.73
C LEU A 282 9.06 -10.17 -10.75
N ASP A 283 9.76 -11.23 -11.15
CA ASP A 283 10.80 -11.92 -10.38
C ASP A 283 12.19 -11.27 -10.48
N SER A 284 12.36 -10.29 -11.36
CA SER A 284 13.62 -9.61 -11.64
C SER A 284 13.44 -8.09 -11.77
N VAL A 285 12.60 -7.51 -10.89
CA VAL A 285 12.37 -6.06 -10.84
C VAL A 285 13.54 -5.32 -10.17
N PRO A 286 13.90 -4.11 -10.63
CA PRO A 286 14.95 -3.31 -10.01
C PRO A 286 14.48 -2.66 -8.70
N ILE A 287 15.43 -2.18 -7.91
CA ILE A 287 15.16 -1.56 -6.60
C ILE A 287 14.27 -0.32 -6.72
N GLU A 288 14.43 0.49 -7.76
CA GLU A 288 13.56 1.65 -7.97
C GLU A 288 12.08 1.25 -8.11
N PHE A 289 11.79 0.10 -8.72
CA PHE A 289 10.43 -0.41 -8.90
C PHE A 289 9.82 -0.88 -7.59
N THR A 290 10.57 -1.67 -6.80
CA THR A 290 10.07 -2.20 -5.52
C THR A 290 9.75 -1.10 -4.52
N ASN A 291 10.40 0.07 -4.67
CA ASN A 291 10.20 1.25 -3.84
C ASN A 291 8.95 2.08 -4.21
N ILE A 292 8.23 1.71 -5.27
CA ILE A 292 6.90 2.28 -5.60
C ILE A 292 5.81 1.65 -4.71
N PHE A 293 6.12 0.53 -4.04
CA PHE A 293 5.21 -0.21 -3.17
C PHE A 293 5.50 0.09 -1.70
N PRO A 294 4.48 0.02 -0.82
CA PRO A 294 4.66 0.31 0.61
C PRO A 294 5.61 -0.69 1.27
N HIS A 295 5.63 -1.93 0.77
CA HIS A 295 6.54 -2.98 1.16
C HIS A 295 6.73 -3.94 -0.01
N TRP A 296 7.89 -4.59 -0.08
CA TRP A 296 8.20 -5.59 -1.10
C TRP A 296 8.97 -6.76 -0.47
N ASN A 297 8.40 -7.96 -0.58
CA ASN A 297 8.99 -9.21 -0.10
C ASN A 297 9.81 -9.89 -1.19
#